data_AF-A0A016X2L5-F1
#
_entry.id   AF-A0A016X2L5-F1
#
_cell.length_a   1.000
_cell.length_b   1.000
_cell.length_c   1.000
_cell.angle_alpha   90.00
_cell.angle_beta   90.00
_cell.angle_gamma   90.00
#
_symmetry.space_group_name_H-M   'P 1'
#
loop_
_entity.id
_entity.type
_entity.pdbx_description
1 polymer ?
#
loop_
_entity_poly.entity_id
_entity_poly.type
_entity_poly.pdbx_seq_one_letter_code
_entity_poly.pdbx_strand_id
1 'polypeptide(L)'
;MCDKMMTANDRAVLNQILNPLLPTEMADIDGEPQKIAEEQINAPGIEESRNLEKEGVILAESGELDAAIQKFGEAIEKCSVNPSAFNNRAQALRLAGKPDEALADLEQAITLSNSTGKSACQAFVQRAMIHRLHGEDDLARGVIPGVGCTDGLYDWQIAWIDHS
;
A
#
# COMPACT_ATOMS: atom_id res chain seq x y z
N MET A 1 -31.01 -17.26 -20.39
CA MET A 1 -30.19 -16.07 -20.13
C MET A 1 -28.93 -16.17 -20.97
N CYS A 2 -28.72 -15.26 -21.93
CA CYS A 2 -27.46 -15.17 -22.67
C CYS A 2 -26.61 -14.06 -22.04
N ASP A 3 -25.45 -14.42 -21.50
CA ASP A 3 -24.41 -13.47 -21.10
C ASP A 3 -23.90 -12.76 -22.35
N LYS A 4 -24.26 -11.49 -22.50
CA LYS A 4 -23.73 -10.63 -23.55
C LYS A 4 -22.39 -10.09 -23.07
N MET A 5 -21.32 -10.86 -23.27
CA MET A 5 -19.96 -10.33 -23.12
C MET A 5 -19.81 -9.12 -24.05
N MET A 6 -19.54 -7.95 -23.46
CA MET A 6 -19.16 -6.76 -24.21
C MET A 6 -17.92 -7.07 -25.03
N THR A 7 -17.96 -6.78 -26.33
CA THR A 7 -16.79 -6.96 -27.18
C THR A 7 -15.76 -5.87 -26.86
N ALA A 8 -14.48 -6.11 -27.16
CA ALA A 8 -13.42 -5.11 -26.98
C ALA A 8 -13.76 -3.77 -27.66
N ASN A 9 -14.46 -3.85 -28.80
CA ASN A 9 -14.95 -2.69 -29.54
C ASN A 9 -16.03 -1.92 -28.76
N ASP A 10 -16.97 -2.61 -28.12
CA ASP A 10 -18.02 -1.96 -27.29
C ASP A 10 -17.41 -1.25 -26.07
N ARG A 11 -16.36 -1.82 -25.48
CA ARG A 11 -15.63 -1.23 -24.35
C ARG A 11 -14.87 0.03 -24.77
N ALA A 12 -14.23 0.03 -25.93
CA ALA A 12 -13.51 1.19 -26.45
C ALA A 12 -14.46 2.37 -26.71
N VAL A 13 -15.63 2.10 -27.31
CA VAL A 13 -16.67 3.11 -27.55
C VAL A 13 -17.22 3.68 -26.24
N LEU A 14 -17.51 2.82 -25.25
CA LEU A 14 -17.98 3.28 -23.94
C LEU A 14 -16.94 4.14 -23.21
N ASN A 15 -15.66 3.78 -23.29
CA ASN A 15 -14.58 4.56 -22.68
C ASN A 15 -14.44 5.97 -23.30
N GLN A 16 -14.63 6.12 -24.62
CA GLN A 16 -14.63 7.43 -25.27
C GLN A 16 -15.84 8.29 -24.90
N ILE A 17 -17.01 7.67 -24.69
CA ILE A 17 -18.22 8.40 -24.28
C ILE A 17 -18.12 8.87 -22.83
N LEU A 18 -17.59 8.03 -21.95
CA LEU A 18 -17.53 8.30 -20.52
C LEU A 18 -16.33 9.18 -20.14
N ASN A 19 -15.25 9.18 -20.94
CA ASN A 19 -14.04 9.94 -20.62
C ASN A 19 -13.46 10.65 -21.86
N PRO A 20 -14.09 11.76 -22.31
CA PRO A 20 -13.83 12.41 -23.59
C PRO A 20 -12.45 13.11 -23.72
N LEU A 21 -11.62 13.09 -22.68
CA LEU A 21 -10.26 13.63 -22.68
C LEU A 21 -9.17 12.56 -22.70
N LEU A 22 -9.52 11.28 -22.91
CA LEU A 22 -8.51 10.23 -23.04
C LEU A 22 -7.65 10.46 -24.31
N PRO A 23 -6.32 10.56 -24.20
CA PRO A 23 -5.43 10.62 -25.35
C PRO A 23 -5.62 9.38 -26.23
N THR A 24 -5.74 9.57 -27.55
CA THR A 24 -6.15 8.52 -28.50
C THR A 24 -5.14 7.37 -28.61
N GLU A 25 -3.90 7.58 -28.17
CA GLU A 25 -2.83 6.57 -28.11
C GLU A 25 -2.95 5.61 -26.90
N MET A 26 -3.86 5.89 -25.95
CA MET A 26 -4.22 4.96 -24.85
C MET A 26 -5.44 4.10 -25.17
N ALA A 27 -5.93 4.12 -26.41
CA ALA A 27 -7.07 3.30 -26.83
C ALA A 27 -6.72 1.82 -27.06
N ASP A 28 -5.44 1.49 -27.18
CA ASP A 28 -4.93 0.11 -27.19
C ASP A 28 -4.48 -0.30 -25.79
N ILE A 29 -5.43 -0.42 -24.88
CA ILE A 29 -5.17 -1.03 -23.57
C ILE A 29 -6.08 -2.26 -23.44
N ASP A 30 -5.66 -3.35 -24.09
CA ASP A 30 -5.82 -4.72 -23.57
C ASP A 30 -5.00 -4.94 -22.26
N GLY A 31 -4.70 -3.86 -21.54
CA GLY A 31 -4.21 -3.88 -20.17
C GLY A 31 -5.40 -3.85 -19.23
N GLU A 32 -5.66 -5.00 -18.60
CA GLU A 32 -6.02 -5.02 -17.19
C GLU A 32 -5.36 -3.83 -16.44
N PRO A 33 -6.04 -3.15 -15.50
CA PRO A 33 -5.41 -2.11 -14.69
C PRO A 33 -4.05 -2.65 -14.27
N GLN A 34 -2.99 -1.97 -14.72
CA GLN A 34 -1.64 -2.54 -14.71
C GLN A 34 -1.39 -3.00 -13.30
N LYS A 35 -1.49 -4.33 -13.09
CA LYS A 35 -1.25 -4.95 -11.80
C LYS A 35 0.17 -4.50 -11.53
N ILE A 36 0.35 -3.54 -10.63
CA ILE A 36 1.66 -3.21 -10.11
C ILE A 36 2.18 -4.56 -9.68
N ALA A 37 3.12 -5.10 -10.44
CA ALA A 37 3.54 -6.47 -10.27
C ALA A 37 3.97 -6.55 -8.81
N GLU A 38 3.21 -7.28 -7.99
CA GLU A 38 3.65 -7.61 -6.64
C GLU A 38 4.98 -8.30 -6.88
N GLU A 39 6.08 -7.57 -6.65
CA GLU A 39 7.41 -8.08 -6.87
C GLU A 39 7.48 -9.36 -6.05
N GLN A 40 7.54 -10.49 -6.75
CA GLN A 40 7.17 -11.76 -6.14
C GLN A 40 8.34 -12.19 -5.27
N ILE A 41 8.32 -11.78 -4.00
CA ILE A 41 9.39 -12.04 -3.04
C ILE A 41 9.55 -13.55 -2.96
N ASN A 42 10.67 -14.04 -3.50
CA ASN A 42 11.05 -15.44 -3.48
C ASN A 42 12.11 -15.63 -2.40
N ALA A 43 11.64 -15.75 -1.16
CA ALA A 43 12.48 -15.94 0.01
C ALA A 43 12.00 -17.15 0.82
N PRO A 44 12.91 -17.88 1.48
CA PRO A 44 12.51 -18.96 2.38
C PRO A 44 11.60 -18.40 3.48
N GLY A 45 10.56 -19.15 3.84
CA GLY A 45 9.62 -18.74 4.90
C GLY A 45 8.62 -17.66 4.50
N ILE A 46 8.62 -17.17 3.25
CA ILE A 46 7.67 -16.13 2.82
C ILE A 46 6.21 -16.56 2.90
N GLU A 47 5.91 -17.83 2.61
CA GLU A 47 4.54 -18.35 2.70
C GLU A 47 4.05 -18.40 4.15
N GLU A 48 4.89 -18.88 5.07
CA GLU A 48 4.60 -18.89 6.50
C GLU A 48 4.45 -17.47 7.04
N SER A 49 5.34 -16.56 6.63
CA SER A 49 5.26 -15.12 6.94
C SER A 49 3.93 -14.52 6.49
N ARG A 50 3.48 -14.77 5.25
CA ARG A 50 2.18 -14.29 4.74
C ARG A 50 0.98 -14.88 5.49
N ASN A 51 1.09 -16.11 5.97
CA ASN A 51 0.00 -16.72 6.75
C ASN A 51 -0.09 -16.08 8.13
N LEU A 52 1.04 -15.89 8.81
CA LEU A 52 1.12 -15.18 10.09
C LEU A 52 0.67 -13.72 9.96
N GLU A 53 1.01 -13.07 8.84
CA GLU A 53 0.53 -11.73 8.51
C GLU A 53 -1.00 -11.68 8.42
N LYS A 54 -1.63 -12.64 7.73
CA LYS A 54 -3.10 -12.71 7.64
C LYS A 54 -3.73 -12.92 9.02
N GLU A 55 -3.15 -13.79 9.85
CA GLU A 55 -3.60 -13.96 11.25
C GLU A 55 -3.50 -12.64 12.03
N GLY A 56 -2.37 -11.94 11.90
CA GLY A 56 -2.16 -10.64 12.53
C GLY A 56 -3.17 -9.58 12.09
N VAL A 57 -3.53 -9.54 10.80
CA VAL A 57 -4.56 -8.64 10.28
C VAL A 57 -5.92 -8.94 10.91
N ILE A 58 -6.32 -10.21 10.99
CA ILE A 58 -7.59 -10.61 11.62
C ILE A 58 -7.65 -10.18 13.10
N LEU A 59 -6.54 -10.33 13.83
CA LEU A 59 -6.44 -9.88 15.23
C LEU A 59 -6.52 -8.36 15.34
N ALA A 60 -5.84 -7.62 14.45
CA ALA A 60 -5.87 -6.16 14.43
C ALA A 60 -7.29 -5.63 14.13
N GLU A 61 -7.99 -6.24 13.17
CA GLU A 61 -9.39 -5.93 12.84
C GLU A 61 -10.33 -6.24 14.02
N SER A 62 -9.99 -7.22 14.86
CA SER A 62 -10.71 -7.57 16.08
C SER A 62 -10.37 -6.67 17.27
N GLY A 63 -9.44 -5.72 17.10
CA GLY A 63 -8.97 -4.80 18.15
C GLY A 63 -7.92 -5.40 19.10
N GLU A 64 -7.48 -6.64 18.87
CA GLU A 64 -6.46 -7.34 19.66
C GLU A 64 -5.06 -6.91 19.22
N LEU A 65 -4.73 -5.63 19.43
CA LEU A 65 -3.52 -5.01 18.88
C LEU A 65 -2.22 -5.66 19.36
N ASP A 66 -2.10 -6.02 20.63
CA ASP A 66 -0.89 -6.66 21.17
C ASP A 66 -0.65 -8.05 20.53
N ALA A 67 -1.72 -8.83 20.37
CA ALA A 67 -1.66 -10.14 19.72
C ALA A 67 -1.33 -10.00 18.23
N ALA A 68 -1.89 -8.98 17.56
CA ALA A 68 -1.56 -8.66 16.17
C ALA A 68 -0.06 -8.30 16.02
N ILE A 69 0.47 -7.43 16.89
CA ILE A 69 1.88 -7.05 16.89
C ILE A 69 2.78 -8.29 17.05
N GLN A 70 2.42 -9.20 17.96
CA GLN A 70 3.14 -10.45 18.14
C GLN A 70 3.12 -11.29 16.85
N LYS A 71 1.96 -11.46 16.22
CA LYS A 71 1.84 -12.22 14.96
C LYS A 71 2.63 -11.64 13.81
N PHE A 72 2.65 -10.31 13.69
CA PHE A 72 3.52 -9.67 12.71
C PHE A 72 5.00 -9.82 13.04
N GLY A 73 5.38 -9.84 14.32
CA GLY A 73 6.73 -10.18 14.76
C GLY A 73 7.13 -11.59 14.34
N GLU A 74 6.29 -12.59 14.60
CA GLU A 74 6.49 -13.96 14.13
C GLU A 74 6.63 -14.00 12.60
N ALA A 75 5.79 -13.25 11.86
CA ALA A 75 5.87 -13.17 10.40
C ALA A 75 7.22 -12.62 9.90
N ILE A 76 7.78 -11.62 10.59
CA ILE A 76 9.09 -11.02 10.29
C ILE A 76 10.22 -11.99 10.62
N GLU A 77 10.13 -12.75 11.72
CA GLU A 77 11.11 -13.79 12.07
C GLU A 77 11.17 -14.90 11.02
N LYS A 78 10.01 -15.26 10.44
CA LYS A 78 9.95 -16.24 9.35
C LYS A 78 10.50 -15.72 8.04
N CYS A 79 10.27 -14.45 7.73
CA CYS A 79 10.80 -13.82 6.54
C CYS A 79 11.09 -12.34 6.78
N SER A 80 12.36 -12.02 7.01
CA SER A 80 12.82 -10.66 7.28
C SER A 80 12.82 -9.75 6.05
N VAL A 81 12.49 -10.29 4.87
CA VAL A 81 12.41 -9.56 3.60
C VAL A 81 10.97 -9.41 3.11
N ASN A 82 9.97 -9.55 3.99
CA ASN A 82 8.56 -9.26 3.70
C ASN A 82 8.20 -7.83 4.14
N PRO A 83 8.20 -6.82 3.23
CA PRO A 83 7.90 -5.43 3.59
C PRO A 83 6.49 -5.24 4.14
N SER A 84 5.54 -6.08 3.71
CA SER A 84 4.14 -5.99 4.13
C SER A 84 3.96 -6.29 5.61
N ALA A 85 4.71 -7.28 6.14
CA ALA A 85 4.68 -7.61 7.56
C ALA A 85 5.16 -6.45 8.45
N PHE A 86 6.23 -5.75 8.05
CA PHE A 86 6.69 -4.54 8.74
C PHE A 86 5.64 -3.42 8.70
N ASN A 87 5.01 -3.20 7.54
CA ASN A 87 3.98 -2.17 7.40
C ASN A 87 2.76 -2.41 8.31
N ASN A 88 2.29 -3.65 8.37
CA ASN A 88 1.14 -4.02 9.19
C ASN A 88 1.50 -3.95 10.69
N ARG A 89 2.72 -4.34 11.06
CA ARG A 89 3.20 -4.16 12.44
C ARG A 89 3.27 -2.68 12.83
N ALA A 90 3.81 -1.83 11.96
CA ALA A 90 3.83 -0.38 12.17
C ALA A 90 2.43 0.20 12.36
N GLN A 91 1.45 -0.26 11.58
CA GLN A 91 0.05 0.16 11.74
C GLN A 91 -0.48 -0.21 13.13
N ALA A 92 -0.28 -1.46 13.55
CA ALA A 92 -0.74 -1.93 14.85
C ALA A 92 -0.02 -1.21 16.01
N LEU A 93 1.29 -0.97 15.89
CA LEU A 93 2.08 -0.20 16.85
C LEU A 93 1.59 1.24 16.99
N ARG A 94 1.29 1.91 15.87
CA ARG A 94 0.72 3.26 15.88
C ARG A 94 -0.63 3.30 16.59
N LEU A 95 -1.50 2.32 16.31
CA LEU A 95 -2.80 2.20 16.99
C LEU A 95 -2.66 1.87 18.49
N ALA A 96 -1.60 1.15 18.86
CA ALA A 96 -1.25 0.85 20.25
C ALA A 96 -0.52 2.00 20.97
N GLY A 97 -0.34 3.15 20.32
CA GLY A 97 0.31 4.32 20.92
C GLY A 97 1.84 4.25 20.98
N LYS A 98 2.47 3.45 20.11
CA LYS A 98 3.92 3.26 20.01
C LYS A 98 4.48 3.82 18.69
N PRO A 99 4.41 5.15 18.46
CA PRO A 99 4.78 5.75 17.17
C PRO A 99 6.26 5.61 16.82
N ASP A 100 7.18 5.64 17.79
CA ASP A 100 8.62 5.51 17.53
C ASP A 100 8.98 4.12 16.99
N GLU A 101 8.42 3.07 17.58
CA GLU A 101 8.57 1.69 17.10
C GLU A 101 7.93 1.53 15.71
N ALA A 102 6.79 2.17 15.47
CA ALA A 102 6.14 2.17 14.17
C ALA A 102 7.02 2.84 13.09
N LEU A 103 7.65 3.98 13.39
CA LEU A 103 8.55 4.67 12.46
C LEU A 103 9.72 3.78 12.02
N ALA A 104 10.33 3.06 12.97
CA ALA A 104 11.42 2.12 12.67
C ALA A 104 10.98 1.00 11.69
N ASP A 105 9.78 0.45 11.89
CA ASP A 105 9.23 -0.56 10.98
C ASP A 105 8.90 -0.02 9.59
N LEU A 106 8.38 1.21 9.52
CA LEU A 106 8.09 1.88 8.24
C LEU A 106 9.38 2.12 7.45
N GLU A 107 10.49 2.48 8.10
CA GLU A 107 11.79 2.60 7.45
C GLU A 107 12.30 1.28 6.89
N GLN A 108 12.12 0.17 7.62
CA GLN A 108 12.46 -1.16 7.10
C GLN A 108 11.60 -1.52 5.89
N ALA A 109 10.28 -1.29 5.94
CA ALA A 109 9.39 -1.55 4.81
C ALA A 109 9.81 -0.75 3.56
N ILE A 110 10.12 0.54 3.72
CA ILE A 110 10.59 1.40 2.62
C ILE A 110 11.90 0.87 2.03
N THR A 111 12.85 0.48 2.90
CA THR A 111 14.16 -0.02 2.49
C THR A 111 14.03 -1.34 1.72
N LEU A 112 13.26 -2.29 2.23
CA LEU A 112 13.05 -3.60 1.60
C LEU A 112 12.32 -3.49 0.26
N SER A 113 11.42 -2.51 0.13
CA SER A 113 10.69 -2.24 -1.11
C SER A 113 11.46 -1.33 -2.10
N ASN A 114 12.73 -0.99 -1.80
CA ASN A 114 13.52 -0.04 -2.59
C ASN A 114 12.78 1.28 -2.86
N SER A 115 11.95 1.74 -1.92
CA SER A 115 11.06 2.91 -2.06
C SER A 115 10.03 2.82 -3.20
N THR A 116 9.69 1.62 -3.67
CA THR A 116 8.74 1.38 -4.78
C THR A 116 7.63 0.41 -4.39
N GLY A 117 6.53 0.40 -5.16
CA GLY A 117 5.43 -0.54 -4.95
C GLY A 117 4.53 -0.21 -3.75
N LYS A 118 3.50 -1.06 -3.56
CA LYS A 118 2.40 -0.80 -2.62
C LYS A 118 2.86 -0.63 -1.17
N SER A 119 3.76 -1.50 -0.70
CA SER A 119 4.26 -1.45 0.68
C SER A 119 5.02 -0.16 0.95
N ALA A 120 5.89 0.29 0.04
CA ALA A 120 6.58 1.57 0.20
C ALA A 120 5.59 2.75 0.26
N CYS A 121 4.61 2.82 -0.65
CA CYS A 121 3.63 3.92 -0.65
C CYS A 121 2.80 3.96 0.64
N GLN A 122 2.32 2.80 1.11
CA GLN A 122 1.63 2.70 2.40
C GLN A 122 2.54 3.12 3.57
N ALA A 123 3.83 2.76 3.52
CA ALA A 123 4.77 3.10 4.56
C ALA A 123 5.03 4.61 4.64
N PHE A 124 5.20 5.27 3.48
CA PHE A 124 5.33 6.72 3.40
C PHE A 124 4.09 7.44 3.93
N VAL A 125 2.88 6.98 3.58
CA VAL A 125 1.63 7.56 4.09
C VAL A 125 1.55 7.45 5.61
N GLN A 126 1.81 6.27 6.18
CA GLN A 126 1.77 6.11 7.63
C GLN A 126 2.83 6.93 8.35
N ARG A 127 4.04 7.04 7.78
CA ARG A 127 5.12 7.88 8.32
C ARG A 127 4.72 9.35 8.33
N ALA A 128 4.16 9.85 7.24
CA ALA A 128 3.65 11.22 7.16
C ALA A 128 2.53 11.47 8.18
N MET A 129 1.60 10.52 8.37
CA MET A 129 0.56 10.62 9.40
C MET A 129 1.15 10.72 10.80
N ILE A 130 2.16 9.92 11.13
CA ILE A 130 2.84 9.98 12.43
C ILE A 130 3.46 11.36 12.64
N HIS A 131 4.22 11.89 11.68
CA HIS A 131 4.84 13.21 11.82
C HIS A 131 3.81 14.34 11.95
N ARG A 132 2.71 14.32 11.18
CA ARG A 132 1.63 15.31 11.32
C ARG A 132 0.98 15.27 12.69
N LEU A 133 0.74 14.07 13.24
CA LEU A 133 0.19 13.92 14.59
C LEU A 133 1.14 14.48 15.68
N HIS A 134 2.45 14.53 15.40
CA HIS A 134 3.45 15.12 16.30
C HIS A 134 3.75 16.61 16.01
N GLY A 135 3.07 17.22 15.02
CA GLY A 135 3.28 18.62 14.64
C GLY A 135 4.54 18.87 13.80
N GLU A 136 5.14 17.82 13.24
CA GLU A 136 6.37 17.86 12.44
C GLU A 136 6.05 17.93 10.93
N ASP A 137 5.30 18.97 10.53
CA ASP A 137 4.75 19.08 9.16
C ASP A 137 5.83 19.14 8.06
N ASP A 138 7.02 19.68 8.38
CA ASP A 138 8.15 19.71 7.44
C ASP A 138 8.66 18.30 7.11
N LEU A 139 8.70 17.41 8.12
CA LEU A 139 9.08 16.01 7.91
C LEU A 139 7.99 15.28 7.10
N ALA A 140 6.71 15.52 7.39
CA ALA A 140 5.60 14.90 6.66
C ALA A 140 5.62 15.21 5.15
N ARG A 141 5.99 16.44 4.75
CA ARG A 141 6.10 16.85 3.34
C ARG A 141 7.30 16.22 2.61
N GLY A 142 8.43 16.05 3.31
CA GLY A 142 9.64 15.45 2.73
C GLY A 142 9.58 13.92 2.56
N VAL A 143 8.53 13.28 3.09
CA VAL A 143 8.42 11.81 3.18
C VAL A 143 7.96 11.15 1.89
N ILE A 144 7.24 11.84 1.00
CA ILE A 144 6.67 11.25 -0.22
C ILE A 144 7.63 11.47 -1.40
N PRO A 145 8.30 10.43 -1.96
CA PRO A 145 9.14 10.60 -3.14
C PRO A 145 8.28 10.93 -4.36
N GLY A 146 8.55 12.08 -4.97
CA GLY A 146 7.67 12.75 -5.93
C GLY A 146 7.47 12.13 -7.31
N VAL A 147 7.75 10.84 -7.54
CA VAL A 147 7.65 10.25 -8.91
C VAL A 147 7.33 8.75 -9.00
N GLY A 148 7.18 8.01 -7.88
CA GLY A 148 6.99 6.55 -7.92
C GLY A 148 5.69 6.01 -7.30
N CYS A 149 4.96 6.84 -6.55
CA CYS A 149 3.72 6.45 -5.85
C CYS A 149 2.45 7.09 -6.42
N THR A 150 2.56 7.88 -7.48
CA THR A 150 1.47 8.70 -8.03
C THR A 150 0.72 8.07 -9.21
N ASP A 151 0.98 6.81 -9.54
CA ASP A 151 0.27 6.14 -10.63
C ASP A 151 -1.18 5.79 -10.21
N GLY A 152 -2.07 6.76 -10.41
CA GLY A 152 -3.51 6.60 -10.60
C GLY A 152 -4.39 6.35 -9.38
N LEU A 153 -3.85 5.94 -8.22
CA LEU A 153 -4.66 5.60 -7.04
C LEU A 153 -4.64 6.62 -5.90
N TYR A 154 -3.69 7.58 -5.88
CA TYR A 154 -3.42 8.42 -4.71
C TYR A 154 -3.69 9.92 -4.88
N ASP A 155 -4.07 10.37 -6.08
CA ASP A 155 -4.42 11.79 -6.33
C ASP A 155 -5.62 12.24 -5.48
N TRP A 156 -6.53 11.32 -5.15
CA TRP A 156 -7.70 11.59 -4.31
C TRP A 156 -7.42 11.68 -2.80
N GLN A 157 -6.35 11.07 -2.29
CA GLN A 157 -6.00 11.15 -0.86
C GLN A 157 -5.09 12.35 -0.56
N ILE A 158 -4.25 12.78 -1.52
CA ILE A 158 -3.47 14.01 -1.41
C ILE A 158 -4.38 15.25 -1.51
N ALA A 159 -5.47 15.19 -2.29
CA ALA A 159 -6.47 16.27 -2.34
C ALA A 159 -7.15 16.57 -0.98
N TRP A 160 -7.16 15.62 -0.03
CA TRP A 160 -7.65 15.85 1.34
C TRP A 160 -6.64 16.56 2.25
N ILE A 161 -5.36 16.62 1.87
CA ILE A 161 -4.27 17.22 2.67
C ILE A 161 -4.17 18.74 2.45
N ASP A 162 -4.67 19.24 1.31
CA ASP A 162 -4.55 20.64 0.89
C ASP A 162 -5.77 21.52 1.22
N HIS A 163 -6.80 20.99 1.90
CA HIS A 163 -8.05 21.71 2.21
C HIS A 163 -8.43 21.68 3.71
N SER A 164 -7.47 21.77 4.64
CA SER A 164 -7.76 21.97 6.07
C SER A 164 -6.87 23.02 6.70
#